data_AF-A0AAU0H5H5-F1
#
_entry.id   AF-A0AAU0H5H5-F1
#
_cell.length_a   1.000
_cell.length_b   1.000
_cell.length_c   1.000
_cell.angle_alpha   90.00
_cell.angle_beta   90.00
_cell.angle_gamma   90.00
#
_symmetry.space_group_name_H-M   'P 1'
#
loop_
_entity.id
_entity.type
_entity.pdbx_description
1 polymer ?
#
loop_
_entity_poly.entity_id
_entity_poly.type
_entity_poly.pdbx_seq_one_letter_code
_entity_poly.pdbx_strand_id
1 'polypeptide(L)'
;MLKVMGKALVLALVILLPSFSAYSDEEPIEVYWEDLVPEGFNELAPPAVQHNGEMSQLQPDAPVVDKFDGKRVKIPGFVVPLEGTPELTTEFLLVPYFGACIHVPPPASNQIVYVTFEEGIPLDNIYDAIWVTGELTTEGWKGDIASVGYRLKGIEVSAF
;
A
#
# COMPACT_ATOMS: atom_id res chain seq x y z
N MET A 1 61.78 53.27 13.93
CA MET A 1 61.39 52.21 12.98
C MET A 1 61.04 50.96 13.78
N LEU A 2 59.75 50.63 13.94
CA LEU A 2 59.33 49.27 14.30
C LEU A 2 57.91 49.02 13.75
N LYS A 3 57.76 47.86 13.12
CA LYS A 3 56.70 47.42 12.21
C LYS A 3 55.32 47.30 12.85
N VAL A 4 54.31 47.69 12.06
CA VAL A 4 52.91 47.30 12.17
C VAL A 4 52.81 45.77 12.04
N MET A 5 52.06 45.10 12.91
CA MET A 5 51.62 43.73 12.67
C MET A 5 50.14 43.63 13.02
N GLY A 6 49.31 43.74 11.98
CA GLY A 6 47.86 43.57 12.08
C GLY A 6 47.52 42.12 12.41
N LYS A 7 46.64 41.92 13.39
CA LYS A 7 45.98 40.64 13.63
C LYS A 7 44.84 40.53 12.61
N ALA A 8 45.03 39.74 11.58
CA ALA A 8 43.94 39.34 10.69
C ALA A 8 43.02 38.38 11.46
N LEU A 9 41.82 38.86 11.77
CA LEU A 9 40.73 38.05 12.32
C LEU A 9 40.20 37.16 11.18
N VAL A 10 40.56 35.88 11.17
CA VAL A 10 39.97 34.91 10.24
C VAL A 10 38.60 34.54 10.77
N LEU A 11 37.56 35.14 10.20
CA LEU A 11 36.16 34.79 10.48
C LEU A 11 35.85 33.47 9.73
N ALA A 12 35.82 32.35 10.46
CA ALA A 12 35.39 31.08 9.89
C ALA A 12 33.87 31.12 9.66
N LEU A 13 33.47 31.31 8.40
CA LEU A 13 32.08 31.24 7.97
C LEU A 13 31.65 29.77 7.96
N VAL A 14 31.01 29.31 9.05
CA VAL A 14 30.32 28.02 9.08
C VAL A 14 29.06 28.16 8.22
N ILE A 15 29.12 27.69 6.98
CA ILE A 15 27.95 27.57 6.13
C ILE A 15 27.13 26.39 6.68
N LEU A 16 26.12 26.70 7.50
CA LEU A 16 25.04 25.76 7.80
C LEU A 16 24.27 25.52 6.49
N LEU A 17 24.62 24.46 5.78
CA LEU A 17 23.78 23.95 4.71
C LEU A 17 22.49 23.45 5.37
N PRO A 18 21.31 23.98 5.03
CA PRO A 18 20.07 23.36 5.45
C PRO A 18 20.03 21.98 4.78
N SER A 19 20.05 20.93 5.61
CA SER A 19 19.71 19.58 5.18
C SER A 19 18.24 19.58 4.76
N PHE A 20 17.97 20.03 3.54
CA PHE A 20 16.70 19.74 2.89
C PHE A 20 16.70 18.23 2.66
N SER A 21 16.03 17.48 3.53
CA SER A 21 15.49 16.19 3.13
C SER A 21 14.54 16.48 1.99
N ALA A 22 14.99 16.25 0.76
CA ALA A 22 14.11 16.16 -0.39
C ALA A 22 13.24 14.92 -0.16
N TYR A 23 12.10 15.11 0.48
CA TYR A 23 10.98 14.19 0.30
C TYR A 23 10.67 14.29 -1.19
N SER A 24 11.02 13.25 -1.96
CA SER A 24 10.85 13.30 -3.42
C SER A 24 9.35 13.42 -3.69
N ASP A 25 8.97 14.51 -4.36
CA ASP A 25 7.62 14.78 -4.90
C ASP A 25 7.33 13.89 -6.13
N GLU A 26 7.93 12.70 -6.18
CA GLU A 26 7.70 11.73 -7.24
C GLU A 26 6.25 11.24 -7.17
N GLU A 27 5.54 11.38 -8.30
CA GLU A 27 4.20 10.86 -8.46
C GLU A 27 4.21 9.35 -8.15
N PRO A 28 3.20 8.85 -7.42
CA PRO A 28 3.12 7.43 -7.10
C PRO A 28 2.99 6.61 -8.38
N ILE A 29 3.61 5.43 -8.41
CA ILE A 29 3.48 4.51 -9.53
C ILE A 29 2.05 3.95 -9.52
N GLU A 30 1.29 4.19 -10.59
CA GLU A 30 0.00 3.52 -10.75
C GLU A 30 0.24 2.03 -11.01
N VAL A 31 -0.40 1.20 -10.19
CA VAL A 31 -0.29 -0.26 -10.24
C VAL A 31 -1.69 -0.83 -10.35
N TYR A 32 -1.94 -1.54 -11.45
CA TYR A 32 -3.18 -2.27 -11.65
C TYR A 32 -3.02 -3.73 -11.25
N TRP A 33 -4.14 -4.44 -11.09
CA TRP A 33 -4.14 -5.81 -10.59
C TRP A 33 -3.42 -6.78 -11.54
N GLU A 34 -3.47 -6.51 -12.85
CA GLU A 34 -2.75 -7.27 -13.87
C GLU A 34 -1.23 -7.12 -13.76
N ASP A 35 -0.74 -6.00 -13.22
CA ASP A 35 0.70 -5.79 -12.98
C ASP A 35 1.24 -6.64 -11.83
N LEU A 36 0.34 -7.17 -10.98
CA LEU A 36 0.65 -8.02 -9.82
C LEU A 36 0.60 -9.51 -10.11
N VAL A 37 0.34 -9.90 -11.38
CA VAL A 37 0.31 -11.28 -11.85
C VAL A 37 1.69 -11.65 -12.45
N PRO A 38 2.47 -12.55 -11.82
CA PRO A 38 3.76 -12.95 -12.36
C PRO A 38 3.66 -13.64 -13.72
N GLU A 39 4.67 -13.47 -14.56
CA GLU A 39 4.74 -14.13 -15.86
C GLU A 39 4.65 -15.66 -15.70
N GLY A 40 3.74 -16.28 -16.45
CA GLY A 40 3.52 -17.73 -16.41
C GLY A 40 2.72 -18.24 -15.20
N PHE A 41 2.27 -17.36 -14.31
CA PHE A 41 1.33 -17.75 -13.25
C PHE A 41 -0.04 -18.05 -13.85
N ASN A 42 -0.56 -19.25 -13.58
CA ASN A 42 -1.91 -19.64 -13.95
C ASN A 42 -2.88 -19.21 -12.84
N GLU A 43 -3.40 -17.99 -12.95
CA GLU A 43 -4.44 -17.50 -12.08
C GLU A 43 -5.74 -18.27 -12.33
N LEU A 44 -6.32 -18.83 -11.27
CA LEU A 44 -7.61 -19.50 -11.33
C LEU A 44 -8.71 -18.45 -11.31
N ALA A 45 -9.70 -18.63 -12.17
CA ALA A 45 -10.89 -17.79 -12.12
C ALA A 45 -11.52 -17.86 -10.71
N PRO A 46 -12.12 -16.75 -10.21
CA PRO A 46 -12.85 -16.77 -8.96
C PRO A 46 -13.86 -17.93 -8.95
N PRO A 47 -13.94 -18.71 -7.86
CA PRO A 47 -14.91 -19.79 -7.76
C PRO A 47 -16.33 -19.23 -7.89
N ALA A 48 -17.21 -20.02 -8.50
CA ALA A 48 -18.63 -19.67 -8.56
C ALA A 48 -19.17 -19.46 -7.15
N VAL A 49 -20.09 -18.50 -7.00
CA VAL A 49 -20.73 -18.21 -5.72
C VAL A 49 -21.51 -19.44 -5.26
N GLN A 50 -21.07 -20.04 -4.16
CA GLN A 50 -21.77 -21.16 -3.53
C GLN A 50 -22.54 -20.65 -2.31
N HIS A 51 -23.82 -20.98 -2.21
CA HIS A 51 -24.67 -20.63 -1.05
C HIS A 51 -24.61 -21.70 0.05
N ASN A 52 -23.55 -22.52 0.07
CA ASN A 52 -23.30 -23.56 1.06
C ASN A 52 -22.37 -23.08 2.20
N GLY A 53 -21.91 -21.81 2.14
CA GLY A 53 -21.01 -21.20 3.12
C GLY A 53 -19.53 -21.47 2.88
N GLU A 54 -19.14 -22.11 1.76
CA GLU A 54 -17.72 -22.30 1.44
C GLU A 54 -17.07 -20.99 0.97
N MET A 55 -16.06 -20.53 1.73
CA MET A 55 -15.30 -19.30 1.48
C MET A 55 -13.80 -19.56 1.36
N SER A 56 -13.42 -20.72 0.83
CA SER A 56 -12.02 -21.12 0.74
C SER A 56 -11.26 -20.36 -0.35
N GLN A 57 -10.14 -19.75 0.03
CA GLN A 57 -9.18 -19.17 -0.91
C GLN A 57 -8.49 -20.29 -1.70
N LEU A 58 -8.61 -20.27 -3.03
CA LEU A 58 -8.06 -21.33 -3.89
C LEU A 58 -6.54 -21.26 -4.05
N GLN A 59 -5.98 -20.04 -4.04
CA GLN A 59 -4.55 -19.79 -4.23
C GLN A 59 -4.00 -18.90 -3.10
N PRO A 60 -3.89 -19.41 -1.86
CA PRO A 60 -3.42 -18.64 -0.71
C PRO A 60 -1.91 -18.34 -0.73
N ASP A 61 -1.14 -19.07 -1.53
CA ASP A 61 0.32 -18.97 -1.63
C ASP A 61 0.74 -18.60 -3.08
N ALA A 62 0.00 -17.70 -3.72
CA ALA A 62 0.33 -17.21 -5.05
C ALA A 62 1.65 -16.39 -5.05
N PRO A 63 2.49 -16.52 -6.09
CA PRO A 63 3.74 -15.77 -6.19
C PRO A 63 3.49 -14.27 -6.38
N VAL A 64 4.40 -13.45 -5.85
CA VAL A 64 4.35 -11.98 -5.89
C VAL A 64 5.26 -11.41 -6.99
N VAL A 65 5.08 -10.12 -7.30
CA VAL A 65 5.92 -9.33 -8.20
C VAL A 65 6.74 -8.32 -7.41
N ASP A 66 8.05 -8.54 -7.29
CA ASP A 66 8.96 -7.70 -6.49
C ASP A 66 9.23 -6.30 -7.08
N LYS A 67 8.80 -6.05 -8.34
CA LYS A 67 9.05 -4.80 -9.07
C LYS A 67 8.62 -3.54 -8.31
N PHE A 68 7.62 -3.67 -7.44
CA PHE A 68 6.98 -2.58 -6.70
C PHE A 68 7.32 -2.58 -5.20
N ASP A 69 8.15 -3.53 -4.74
CA ASP A 69 8.55 -3.63 -3.34
C ASP A 69 9.32 -2.37 -2.88
N GLY A 70 8.92 -1.82 -1.73
CA GLY A 70 9.47 -0.60 -1.15
C GLY A 70 9.15 0.68 -1.93
N LYS A 71 8.23 0.64 -2.91
CA LYS A 71 7.89 1.80 -3.74
C LYS A 71 6.60 2.46 -3.28
N ARG A 72 6.52 3.76 -3.53
CA ARG A 72 5.28 4.52 -3.44
C ARG A 72 4.40 4.20 -4.65
N VAL A 73 3.27 3.55 -4.40
CA VAL A 73 2.33 3.12 -5.44
C VAL A 73 0.94 3.71 -5.19
N LYS A 74 0.09 3.63 -6.21
CA LYS A 74 -1.32 3.94 -6.16
C LYS A 74 -2.10 2.80 -6.82
N ILE A 75 -2.94 2.11 -6.04
CA ILE A 75 -3.67 0.90 -6.46
C ILE A 75 -5.18 1.14 -6.37
N PRO A 76 -5.97 0.80 -7.40
CA PRO A 76 -7.41 0.95 -7.34
C PRO A 76 -8.05 -0.31 -6.74
N GLY A 77 -9.16 -0.19 -6.02
CA GLY A 77 -9.89 -1.37 -5.56
C GLY A 77 -11.04 -1.08 -4.63
N PHE A 78 -11.65 -2.15 -4.13
CA PHE A 78 -12.74 -2.13 -3.17
C PHE A 78 -12.22 -2.45 -1.78
N VAL A 79 -12.91 -1.92 -0.76
CA VAL A 79 -12.51 -2.06 0.64
C VAL A 79 -13.27 -3.22 1.30
N VAL A 80 -12.52 -4.09 1.97
CA VAL A 80 -13.05 -5.04 2.95
C VAL A 80 -12.52 -4.62 4.34
N PRO A 81 -13.32 -3.93 5.17
CA PRO A 81 -12.87 -3.44 6.46
C PRO A 81 -12.47 -4.59 7.39
N LEU A 82 -11.38 -4.42 8.15
CA LEU A 82 -10.93 -5.39 9.16
C LEU A 82 -10.98 -4.79 10.56
N GLU A 83 -10.38 -3.60 10.75
CA GLU A 83 -10.27 -2.93 12.04
C GLU A 83 -10.54 -1.43 11.91
N GLY A 84 -11.10 -0.85 12.97
CA GLY A 84 -11.41 0.58 13.04
C GLY A 84 -12.37 0.96 14.17
N THR A 85 -12.81 2.21 14.16
CA THR A 85 -13.93 2.74 14.95
C THR A 85 -15.15 2.93 14.03
N PRO A 86 -16.32 3.31 14.58
CA PRO A 86 -17.46 3.68 13.74
C PRO A 86 -17.19 4.83 12.76
N GLU A 87 -16.18 5.65 13.02
CA GLU A 87 -15.83 6.83 12.22
C GLU A 87 -14.58 6.62 11.34
N LEU A 88 -13.63 5.78 11.75
CA LEU A 88 -12.33 5.64 11.11
C LEU A 88 -11.97 4.17 10.86
N THR A 89 -11.51 3.85 9.66
CA THR A 89 -10.96 2.52 9.33
C THR A 89 -9.44 2.56 9.43
N THR A 90 -8.84 1.67 10.22
CA THR A 90 -7.38 1.58 10.40
C THR A 90 -6.75 0.45 9.60
N GLU A 91 -7.50 -0.65 9.38
CA GLU A 91 -7.02 -1.80 8.62
C GLU A 91 -8.10 -2.32 7.69
N PHE A 92 -7.73 -2.66 6.47
CA PHE A 92 -8.64 -3.25 5.48
C PHE A 92 -7.89 -4.08 4.44
N LEU A 93 -8.62 -4.96 3.75
CA LEU A 93 -8.14 -5.56 2.51
C LEU A 93 -8.60 -4.72 1.32
N LEU A 94 -7.68 -4.37 0.44
CA LEU A 94 -7.98 -3.83 -0.88
C LEU A 94 -8.06 -5.00 -1.87
N VAL A 95 -9.13 -5.07 -2.65
CA VAL A 95 -9.44 -6.19 -3.56
C VAL A 95 -9.90 -5.70 -4.94
N PRO A 96 -9.70 -6.49 -6.02
CA PRO A 96 -9.99 -6.08 -7.40
C PRO A 96 -11.46 -5.94 -7.76
N TYR A 97 -12.37 -6.56 -7.00
CA TYR A 97 -13.80 -6.56 -7.33
C TYR A 97 -14.67 -6.48 -6.08
N PHE A 98 -15.85 -5.87 -6.26
CA PHE A 98 -16.83 -5.70 -5.20
C PHE A 98 -17.33 -7.06 -4.67
N GLY A 99 -17.45 -7.17 -3.35
CA GLY A 99 -17.97 -8.36 -2.67
C GLY A 99 -16.96 -9.50 -2.48
N ALA A 100 -15.70 -9.35 -2.90
CA ALA A 100 -14.65 -10.31 -2.57
C ALA A 100 -14.53 -10.50 -1.06
N CYS A 101 -14.14 -11.71 -0.64
CA CYS A 101 -13.91 -12.11 0.75
C CYS A 101 -15.15 -12.14 1.66
N ILE A 102 -16.27 -11.53 1.26
CA ILE A 102 -17.51 -11.46 2.06
C ILE A 102 -18.67 -12.19 1.38
N HIS A 103 -18.92 -11.88 0.10
CA HIS A 103 -20.00 -12.51 -0.68
C HIS A 103 -19.51 -13.67 -1.52
N VAL A 104 -18.23 -13.65 -1.90
CA VAL A 104 -17.59 -14.69 -2.70
C VAL A 104 -16.21 -14.99 -2.11
N PRO A 105 -15.66 -16.20 -2.36
CA PRO A 105 -14.37 -16.59 -1.79
C PRO A 105 -13.24 -15.60 -2.12
N PRO A 106 -12.21 -15.51 -1.26
CA PRO A 106 -11.09 -14.61 -1.46
C PRO A 106 -10.35 -14.85 -2.79
N PRO A 107 -9.84 -13.79 -3.46
CA PRO A 107 -8.95 -13.90 -4.61
C PRO A 107 -7.65 -14.65 -4.31
N ALA A 108 -6.81 -14.89 -5.32
CA ALA A 108 -5.43 -15.32 -5.09
C ALA A 108 -4.69 -14.34 -4.16
N SER A 109 -3.72 -14.81 -3.38
CA SER A 109 -3.06 -13.95 -2.39
C SER A 109 -2.28 -12.77 -3.00
N ASN A 110 -1.84 -12.90 -4.26
CA ASN A 110 -1.25 -11.82 -5.05
C ASN A 110 -2.28 -10.89 -5.72
N GLN A 111 -3.57 -11.05 -5.37
CA GLN A 111 -4.70 -10.21 -5.81
C GLN A 111 -5.46 -9.63 -4.61
N ILE A 112 -4.75 -9.48 -3.48
CA ILE A 112 -5.24 -8.84 -2.27
C ILE A 112 -4.08 -8.00 -1.71
N VAL A 113 -4.38 -6.81 -1.17
CA VAL A 113 -3.41 -5.98 -0.45
C VAL A 113 -3.94 -5.71 0.95
N TYR A 114 -3.14 -6.00 1.98
CA TYR A 114 -3.47 -5.63 3.36
C TYR A 114 -2.99 -4.20 3.61
N VAL A 115 -3.94 -3.30 3.84
CA VAL A 115 -3.67 -1.87 3.96
C VAL A 115 -3.82 -1.45 5.42
N THR A 116 -2.87 -0.65 5.91
CA THR A 116 -2.91 -0.06 7.25
C THR A 116 -2.74 1.46 7.21
N PHE A 117 -3.51 2.17 8.03
CA PHE A 117 -3.38 3.60 8.29
C PHE A 117 -3.24 3.83 9.79
N GLU A 118 -2.11 4.44 10.20
CA GLU A 118 -1.76 4.60 11.63
C GLU A 118 -2.79 5.43 12.42
N GLU A 119 -3.32 6.50 11.80
CA GLU A 119 -4.36 7.35 12.39
C GLU A 119 -5.78 6.97 11.95
N GLY A 120 -5.90 5.97 11.07
CA GLY A 120 -7.14 5.63 10.38
C GLY A 120 -7.58 6.67 9.35
N ILE A 121 -8.56 6.30 8.53
CA ILE A 121 -9.17 7.20 7.52
C ILE A 121 -10.70 7.11 7.56
N PRO A 122 -11.41 8.21 7.27
CA PRO A 122 -12.84 8.14 7.01
C PRO A 122 -13.08 7.44 5.67
N LEU A 123 -13.98 6.46 5.67
CA LEU A 123 -14.44 5.76 4.46
C LEU A 123 -15.96 5.82 4.40
N ASP A 124 -16.49 6.86 3.77
CA ASP A 124 -17.94 7.14 3.74
C ASP A 124 -18.71 6.18 2.81
N ASN A 125 -18.10 5.76 1.71
CA ASN A 125 -18.71 4.84 0.74
C ASN A 125 -17.75 3.70 0.37
N ILE A 126 -17.86 2.58 1.09
CA ILE A 126 -17.09 1.35 0.82
C ILE A 126 -17.61 0.55 -0.38
N TYR A 127 -18.73 0.98 -1.01
CA TYR A 127 -19.31 0.30 -2.17
C TYR A 127 -18.66 0.72 -3.49
N ASP A 128 -18.07 1.90 -3.54
CA ASP A 128 -17.37 2.40 -4.72
C ASP A 128 -15.89 1.99 -4.69
N ALA A 129 -15.29 1.86 -5.86
CA ALA A 129 -13.86 1.71 -5.96
C ALA A 129 -13.15 2.99 -5.51
N ILE A 130 -12.01 2.82 -4.85
CA ILE A 130 -11.13 3.89 -4.41
C ILE A 130 -9.73 3.68 -4.96
N TRP A 131 -8.96 4.76 -5.04
CA TRP A 131 -7.51 4.70 -5.13
C TRP A 131 -6.90 4.74 -3.73
N VAL A 132 -5.95 3.86 -3.47
CA VAL A 132 -5.13 3.88 -2.25
C VAL A 132 -3.68 4.15 -2.63
N THR A 133 -3.12 5.25 -2.12
CA THR A 133 -1.70 5.58 -2.27
C THR A 133 -0.95 5.19 -1.01
N GLY A 134 0.21 4.55 -1.15
CA GLY A 134 1.05 4.18 -0.01
C GLY A 134 2.36 3.53 -0.42
N GLU A 135 3.12 3.07 0.58
CA GLU A 135 4.33 2.28 0.37
C GLU A 135 3.99 0.79 0.34
N LEU A 136 4.23 0.12 -0.79
CA LEU A 136 3.94 -1.29 -0.98
C LEU A 136 5.14 -2.15 -0.57
N THR A 137 4.87 -3.24 0.14
CA THR A 137 5.85 -4.31 0.39
C THR A 137 5.29 -5.66 -0.02
N THR A 138 6.18 -6.58 -0.32
CA THR A 138 5.91 -8.00 -0.61
C THR A 138 5.90 -8.88 0.65
N GLU A 139 5.87 -8.26 1.83
CA GLU A 139 5.77 -8.96 3.10
C GLU A 139 4.33 -9.46 3.30
N GLY A 140 4.09 -10.75 3.06
CA GLY A 140 2.75 -11.32 3.19
C GLY A 140 2.09 -11.11 4.56
N TRP A 141 0.76 -11.24 4.58
CA TRP A 141 -0.05 -11.21 5.78
C TRP A 141 -1.05 -12.37 5.76
N LYS A 142 -1.36 -12.91 6.94
CA LYS A 142 -2.35 -13.97 7.08
C LYS A 142 -3.31 -13.58 8.18
N GLY A 143 -4.57 -13.44 7.82
CA GLY A 143 -5.67 -13.27 8.77
C GLY A 143 -6.69 -14.39 8.65
N ASP A 144 -7.80 -14.21 9.35
CA ASP A 144 -8.88 -15.21 9.40
C ASP A 144 -9.60 -15.37 8.07
N ILE A 145 -9.68 -14.30 7.27
CA ILE A 145 -10.47 -14.25 6.03
C ILE A 145 -9.62 -14.62 4.81
N ALA A 146 -8.34 -14.25 4.77
CA ALA A 146 -7.48 -14.48 3.61
C ALA A 146 -5.98 -14.49 3.96
N SER A 147 -5.21 -15.18 3.12
CA SER A 147 -3.76 -14.98 2.99
C SER A 147 -3.49 -13.95 1.89
N VAL A 148 -2.51 -13.10 2.10
CA VAL A 148 -2.25 -11.89 1.31
C VAL A 148 -0.76 -11.81 0.99
N GLY A 149 -0.43 -11.49 -0.26
CA GLY A 149 0.95 -11.39 -0.75
C GLY A 149 1.57 -10.00 -0.58
N TYR A 150 0.75 -8.95 -0.44
CA TYR A 150 1.22 -7.57 -0.35
C TYR A 150 0.70 -6.83 0.88
N ARG A 151 1.51 -5.93 1.40
CA ARG A 151 1.09 -4.93 2.40
C ARG A 151 1.29 -3.54 1.85
N LEU A 152 0.42 -2.62 2.26
CA LEU A 152 0.55 -1.23 1.90
C LEU A 152 0.38 -0.36 3.15
N LYS A 153 1.44 0.39 3.48
CA LYS A 153 1.34 1.45 4.48
C LYS A 153 0.70 2.66 3.83
N GLY A 154 -0.56 2.92 4.18
CA GLY A 154 -1.41 3.93 3.57
C GLY A 154 -0.91 5.35 3.84
N ILE A 155 -1.01 6.19 2.81
CA ILE A 155 -0.73 7.63 2.86
C ILE A 155 -2.01 8.41 2.55
N GLU A 156 -2.75 8.01 1.51
CA GLU A 156 -3.96 8.71 1.10
C GLU A 156 -4.99 7.76 0.47
N VAL A 157 -6.25 8.17 0.49
CA VAL A 157 -7.33 7.59 -0.30
C VAL A 157 -8.00 8.68 -1.14
N SER A 158 -8.32 8.36 -2.39
CA SER A 158 -9.08 9.24 -3.29
C SER A 158 -10.14 8.44 -4.06
N ALA A 159 -11.15 9.13 -4.59
CA ALA A 159 -12.14 8.50 -5.45
C ALA A 159 -11.48 7.94 -6.71
N PHE A 160 -11.92 6.75 -7.15
CA PHE A 160 -11.47 6.14 -8.40
C PHE A 160 -11.91 6.92 -9.63
#